data_AF-A0A1I6RRM8-F1
#
_entry.id   AF-A0A1I6RRM8-F1
#
_cell.length_a   1.000
_cell.length_b   1.000
_cell.length_c   1.000
_cell.angle_alpha   90.00
_cell.angle_beta   90.00
_cell.angle_gamma   90.00
#
_symmetry.space_group_name_H-M   'P 1'
#
loop_
_entity.id
_entity.type
_entity.pdbx_description
1 polymer ?
#
loop_
_entity_poly.entity_id
_entity_poly.type
_entity_poly.pdbx_seq_one_letter_code
_entity_poly.pdbx_strand_id
1 'polypeptide(L)'
;MGFLDIILGRSKPVKPDLDQLFAVPSAALTLEAGAGFTPTGRGSVCFASVEGGAFARIQEDVRGLLDADTATGGVPVEYSQDGYGYTWLLAEHDPSDAAGLVNDLHAVNTLLQDGGFGPQLLCSLIGFTDERDRPLALVYLYKRGTFYPFAPVPGGGEKRDTPLELQMRGLLENDLRLEKDLSRWFPVWGAPGL
;
A
#
# COMPACT_ATOMS: atom_id res chain seq x y z
N MET A 1 -2.72 -24.49 22.87
CA MET A 1 -3.57 -23.84 21.84
C MET A 1 -4.85 -24.65 21.75
N GLY A 2 -5.95 -24.17 22.35
CA GLY A 2 -7.15 -24.97 22.58
C GLY A 2 -8.12 -24.97 21.41
N PHE A 3 -8.67 -26.15 21.10
CA PHE A 3 -9.66 -26.41 20.04
C PHE A 3 -10.99 -25.62 20.16
N LEU A 4 -11.19 -24.83 21.22
CA LEU A 4 -12.45 -24.14 21.52
C LEU A 4 -12.54 -22.70 20.98
N ASP A 5 -11.43 -22.06 20.59
CA ASP A 5 -11.45 -20.70 20.02
C ASP A 5 -12.03 -20.66 18.59
N ILE A 6 -12.07 -21.79 17.89
CA ILE A 6 -12.59 -21.90 16.51
C ILE A 6 -14.13 -21.85 16.47
N ILE A 7 -14.80 -22.23 17.57
CA ILE A 7 -16.28 -22.32 17.63
C ILE A 7 -16.94 -20.97 17.94
N LEU A 8 -16.21 -20.01 18.51
CA LEU A 8 -16.76 -18.69 18.91
C LEU A 8 -16.59 -17.59 17.86
N GLY A 9 -16.15 -17.91 16.64
CA GLY A 9 -16.08 -16.96 15.52
C GLY A 9 -15.16 -15.75 15.74
N ARG A 10 -14.42 -15.71 16.84
CA ARG A 10 -13.42 -14.68 17.14
C ARG A 10 -12.07 -15.16 16.65
N SER A 11 -11.89 -15.20 15.33
CA SER A 11 -10.55 -15.13 14.79
C SER A 11 -9.91 -13.85 15.33
N LYS A 12 -8.86 -13.98 16.15
CA LYS A 12 -8.02 -12.82 16.50
C LYS A 12 -7.66 -12.12 15.19
N PRO A 13 -7.94 -10.81 15.04
CA PRO A 13 -7.48 -10.07 13.88
C PRO A 13 -5.99 -10.34 13.70
N VAL A 14 -5.60 -10.79 12.50
CA VAL A 14 -4.18 -10.93 12.16
C VAL A 14 -3.58 -9.55 12.37
N LYS A 15 -2.57 -9.46 13.25
CA LYS A 15 -1.90 -8.18 13.43
C LYS A 15 -1.22 -7.81 12.11
N PRO A 16 -1.37 -6.56 11.64
CA PRO A 16 -0.59 -6.05 10.51
C PRO A 16 0.89 -6.29 10.79
N ASP A 17 1.61 -6.82 9.80
CA ASP A 17 3.04 -7.11 9.87
C ASP A 17 3.75 -6.16 8.92
N LEU A 18 4.01 -4.93 9.38
CA LEU A 18 4.61 -3.87 8.56
C LEU A 18 6.03 -4.22 8.09
N ASP A 19 6.72 -5.13 8.79
CA ASP A 19 8.03 -5.61 8.38
C ASP A 19 7.99 -6.31 7.02
N GLN A 20 6.81 -6.77 6.57
CA GLN A 20 6.62 -7.33 5.22
C GLN A 20 6.89 -6.31 4.12
N LEU A 21 6.77 -5.00 4.38
CA LEU A 21 7.13 -3.95 3.42
C LEU A 21 8.62 -4.03 3.04
N PHE A 22 9.49 -4.48 3.95
CA PHE A 22 10.93 -4.61 3.68
C PHE A 22 11.30 -5.72 2.70
N ALA A 23 10.35 -6.55 2.27
CA ALA A 23 10.57 -7.50 1.17
C ALA A 23 10.45 -6.85 -0.22
N VAL A 24 9.82 -5.67 -0.31
CA VAL A 24 9.56 -4.97 -1.59
C VAL A 24 10.83 -4.63 -2.38
N PRO A 25 11.97 -4.22 -1.79
CA PRO A 25 13.18 -3.97 -2.56
C PRO A 25 13.71 -5.21 -3.29
N SER A 26 13.60 -6.40 -2.70
CA SER A 26 13.93 -7.66 -3.40
C SER A 26 12.96 -7.93 -4.55
N ALA A 27 11.66 -7.77 -4.28
CA ALA A 27 10.61 -7.94 -5.29
C ALA A 27 10.75 -6.97 -6.47
N ALA A 28 11.21 -5.74 -6.23
CA ALA A 28 11.49 -4.75 -7.27
C ALA A 28 12.57 -5.25 -8.24
N LEU A 29 13.64 -5.86 -7.73
CA LEU A 29 14.68 -6.46 -8.57
C LEU A 29 14.13 -7.62 -9.40
N THR A 30 13.25 -8.44 -8.83
CA THR A 30 12.61 -9.55 -9.55
C THR A 30 11.68 -9.02 -10.66
N LEU A 31 10.91 -7.97 -10.39
CA LEU A 31 10.04 -7.31 -11.38
C LEU A 31 10.84 -6.71 -12.54
N GLU A 32 11.95 -6.04 -12.24
CA GLU A 32 12.84 -5.45 -13.23
C GLU A 32 13.45 -6.55 -14.11
N ALA A 33 14.08 -7.55 -13.50
CA ALA A 33 14.76 -8.62 -14.22
C ALA A 33 13.80 -9.55 -15.00
N GLY A 34 12.61 -9.82 -14.45
CA GLY A 34 11.67 -10.80 -15.00
C GLY A 34 10.63 -10.22 -15.95
N ALA A 35 10.31 -8.93 -15.82
CA ALA A 35 9.22 -8.30 -16.56
C ALA A 35 9.49 -6.87 -17.04
N GLY A 36 10.65 -6.28 -16.72
CA GLY A 36 11.05 -4.94 -17.14
C GLY A 36 10.33 -3.81 -16.41
N PHE A 37 9.73 -4.08 -15.25
CA PHE A 37 9.09 -3.06 -14.42
C PHE A 37 10.09 -2.46 -13.43
N THR A 38 10.33 -1.16 -13.52
CA THR A 38 11.21 -0.42 -12.60
C THR A 38 10.39 0.42 -11.63
N PRO A 39 10.89 0.68 -10.40
CA PRO A 39 10.19 1.54 -9.45
C PRO A 39 10.03 2.96 -9.99
N THR A 40 8.91 3.60 -9.67
CA THR A 40 8.66 5.01 -10.00
C THR A 40 9.21 5.99 -8.97
N GLY A 41 9.67 5.49 -7.82
CA GLY A 41 10.01 6.31 -6.65
C GLY A 41 8.77 6.81 -5.88
N ARG A 42 7.56 6.40 -6.27
CA ARG A 42 6.31 6.87 -5.67
C ARG A 42 5.60 5.73 -4.95
N GLY A 43 5.14 6.01 -3.74
CA GLY A 43 4.35 5.07 -2.96
C GLY A 43 3.39 5.79 -2.04
N SER A 44 2.29 5.14 -1.69
CA SER A 44 1.26 5.81 -0.89
C SER A 44 0.64 4.91 0.17
N VAL A 45 0.22 5.53 1.27
CA VAL A 45 -0.53 4.89 2.36
C VAL A 45 -1.99 5.32 2.25
N CYS A 46 -2.88 4.32 2.17
CA CYS A 46 -4.32 4.50 2.13
C CYS A 46 -4.93 4.24 3.49
N PHE A 47 -5.79 5.13 3.95
CA PHE A 47 -6.61 4.91 5.13
C PHE A 47 -8.06 5.33 4.89
N ALA A 48 -8.95 4.60 5.55
CA ALA A 48 -10.38 4.81 5.48
C ALA A 48 -10.74 6.17 6.08
N SER A 49 -11.48 6.94 5.30
CA SER A 49 -12.21 8.09 5.81
C SER A 49 -13.50 7.59 6.47
N VAL A 50 -13.80 8.11 7.65
CA VAL A 50 -15.10 7.87 8.32
C VAL A 50 -16.06 8.94 7.83
N GLU A 51 -17.25 8.60 7.35
CA GLU A 51 -18.23 9.61 6.89
C GLU A 51 -18.67 10.56 8.02
N GLY A 52 -18.88 11.85 7.71
CA GLY A 52 -19.49 12.86 8.60
C GLY A 52 -18.51 13.86 9.24
N GLY A 53 -18.99 14.77 10.10
CA GLY A 53 -18.17 15.86 10.68
C GLY A 53 -16.98 15.43 11.54
N ALA A 54 -16.91 14.16 11.96
CA ALA A 54 -15.73 13.58 12.60
C ALA A 54 -14.55 13.41 11.61
N PHE A 55 -14.83 13.39 10.30
CA PHE A 55 -13.87 13.27 9.20
C PHE A 55 -12.84 14.39 9.17
N ALA A 56 -13.30 15.64 9.04
CA ALA A 56 -12.43 16.80 8.87
C ALA A 56 -11.45 16.89 10.04
N ARG A 57 -11.93 16.55 11.24
CA ARG A 57 -11.12 16.47 12.44
C ARG A 57 -10.08 15.34 12.38
N ILE A 58 -10.45 14.12 11.98
CA ILE A 58 -9.49 13.02 11.82
C ILE A 58 -8.43 13.37 10.79
N GLN A 59 -8.81 13.99 9.67
CA GLN A 59 -7.86 14.40 8.64
C GLN A 59 -6.92 15.51 9.14
N GLU A 60 -7.45 16.50 9.86
CA GLU A 60 -6.66 17.53 10.53
C GLU A 60 -5.72 16.95 11.60
N ASP A 61 -6.18 15.96 12.38
CA ASP A 61 -5.39 15.28 13.41
C ASP A 61 -4.25 14.46 12.77
N VAL A 62 -4.53 13.73 11.68
CA VAL A 62 -3.51 12.99 10.92
C VAL A 62 -2.50 13.95 10.30
N ARG A 63 -2.99 15.05 9.70
CA ARG A 63 -2.12 16.11 9.15
C ARG A 63 -1.24 16.71 10.23
N GLY A 64 -1.81 17.11 11.36
CA GLY A 64 -1.06 17.65 12.48
C GLY A 64 -0.02 16.67 13.03
N LEU A 65 -0.33 15.37 13.05
CA LEU A 65 0.61 14.32 13.46
C LEU A 65 1.80 14.22 12.50
N LEU A 66 1.56 14.12 11.18
CA LEU A 66 2.63 14.00 10.20
C LEU A 66 3.44 15.29 10.03
N ASP A 67 2.79 16.46 10.11
CA ASP A 67 3.46 17.76 10.03
C ASP A 67 4.39 17.96 11.25
N ALA A 68 3.96 17.53 12.44
CA ALA A 68 4.77 17.58 13.65
C ALA A 68 5.98 16.63 13.56
N ASP A 69 5.80 15.43 13.02
CA ASP A 69 6.89 14.48 12.77
C ASP A 69 7.89 15.05 11.76
N THR A 70 7.42 15.59 10.64
CA THR A 70 8.23 16.24 9.60
C THR A 70 9.07 17.38 10.18
N ALA A 71 8.50 18.21 11.07
CA ALA A 71 9.23 19.29 11.75
C ALA A 71 10.40 18.78 12.62
N THR A 72 10.38 17.50 13.00
CA THR A 72 11.44 16.82 13.78
C THR A 72 12.32 15.90 12.95
N GLY A 73 12.20 15.93 11.62
CA GLY A 73 12.98 15.10 10.68
C GLY A 73 12.22 13.91 10.10
N GLY A 74 10.89 13.87 10.28
CA GLY A 74 9.99 12.91 9.66
C GLY A 74 9.82 13.07 8.15
N VAL A 75 9.09 12.15 7.55
CA VAL A 75 8.94 12.04 6.09
C VAL A 75 7.89 13.02 5.56
N PRO A 76 8.23 13.92 4.63
CA PRO A 76 7.24 14.76 3.98
C PRO A 76 6.33 13.91 3.08
N VAL A 77 5.01 14.05 3.25
CA VAL A 77 4.01 13.38 2.41
C VAL A 77 2.99 14.35 1.83
N GLU A 78 2.56 14.08 0.60
CA GLU A 78 1.46 14.81 -0.03
C GLU A 78 0.11 14.16 0.31
N TYR A 79 -0.84 14.99 0.74
CA TYR A 79 -2.18 14.58 1.08
C TYR A 79 -3.14 14.71 -0.10
N SER A 80 -3.87 13.65 -0.42
CA SER A 80 -4.96 13.69 -1.40
C SER A 80 -6.14 12.83 -0.98
N GLN A 81 -7.31 13.06 -1.61
CA GLN A 81 -8.51 12.24 -1.44
C GLN A 81 -8.97 11.77 -2.83
N ASP A 82 -9.33 10.49 -2.94
CA ASP A 82 -9.85 9.93 -4.19
C ASP A 82 -11.37 10.13 -4.33
N GLY A 83 -11.90 9.78 -5.50
CA GLY A 83 -13.33 9.90 -5.82
C GLY A 83 -14.24 8.97 -4.99
N TYR A 84 -13.70 8.02 -4.25
CA TYR A 84 -14.43 7.13 -3.34
C TYR A 84 -14.34 7.59 -1.88
N GLY A 85 -13.66 8.71 -1.63
CA GLY A 85 -13.52 9.31 -0.31
C GLY A 85 -12.35 8.77 0.50
N TYR A 86 -11.49 7.89 -0.02
CA TYR A 86 -10.31 7.44 0.72
C TYR A 86 -9.23 8.51 0.74
N THR A 87 -8.55 8.63 1.88
CA THR A 87 -7.42 9.54 2.02
C THR A 87 -6.13 8.81 1.72
N TRP A 88 -5.25 9.49 0.99
CA TRP A 88 -3.96 8.97 0.56
C TRP A 88 -2.83 9.90 1.00
N LEU A 89 -1.75 9.28 1.45
CA LEU A 89 -0.50 9.93 1.83
C LEU A 89 0.57 9.46 0.85
N LEU A 90 0.95 10.32 -0.08
CA LEU A 90 1.97 10.02 -1.08
C LEU A 90 3.35 10.40 -0.54
N ALA A 91 4.25 9.42 -0.51
CA ALA A 91 5.68 9.62 -0.31
C ALA A 91 6.40 9.49 -1.66
N GLU A 92 7.44 10.30 -1.83
CA GLU A 92 8.30 10.26 -3.01
C GLU A 92 9.76 10.10 -2.58
N HIS A 93 10.48 9.26 -3.31
CA HIS A 93 11.90 8.99 -3.11
C HIS A 93 12.58 8.88 -4.47
N ASP A 94 13.91 8.88 -4.51
CA ASP A 94 14.65 8.55 -5.73
C ASP A 94 14.19 7.17 -6.27
N PRO A 95 13.80 7.05 -7.55
CA PRO A 95 13.35 5.78 -8.14
C PRO A 95 14.36 4.62 -8.02
N SER A 96 15.65 4.93 -7.91
CA SER A 96 16.71 3.94 -7.69
C SER A 96 16.83 3.47 -6.23
N ASP A 97 16.14 4.13 -5.30
CA ASP A 97 16.16 3.80 -3.88
C ASP A 97 14.78 3.35 -3.37
N ALA A 98 14.36 2.18 -3.85
CA ALA A 98 13.15 1.53 -3.38
C ALA A 98 13.19 1.20 -1.86
N ALA A 99 14.38 1.02 -1.28
CA ALA A 99 14.53 0.77 0.15
C ALA A 99 14.21 2.02 0.98
N GLY A 100 14.68 3.20 0.55
CA GLY A 100 14.31 4.49 1.11
C GLY A 100 12.80 4.72 1.09
N LEU A 101 12.15 4.55 -0.06
CA LEU A 101 10.69 4.67 -0.16
C LEU A 101 9.95 3.71 0.79
N VAL A 102 10.42 2.46 0.91
CA VAL A 102 9.82 1.47 1.81
C VAL A 102 10.00 1.85 3.28
N ASN A 103 11.16 2.39 3.67
CA ASN A 103 11.37 2.92 5.01
C ASN A 103 10.38 4.04 5.32
N ASP A 104 10.18 4.94 4.35
CA ASP A 104 9.26 6.06 4.49
C ASP A 104 7.81 5.61 4.67
N LEU A 105 7.35 4.69 3.81
CA LEU A 105 6.01 4.11 3.94
C LEU A 105 5.82 3.36 5.25
N HIS A 106 6.84 2.63 5.72
CA HIS A 106 6.77 1.96 7.01
C HIS A 106 6.68 2.99 8.15
N ALA A 107 7.52 4.04 8.15
CA ALA A 107 7.49 5.10 9.15
C ALA A 107 6.11 5.76 9.23
N VAL A 108 5.51 6.12 8.09
CA VAL A 108 4.15 6.68 8.01
C VAL A 108 3.11 5.72 8.59
N ASN A 109 3.14 4.44 8.20
CA ASN A 109 2.20 3.44 8.74
C ASN A 109 2.34 3.28 10.26
N THR A 110 3.58 3.23 10.77
CA THR A 110 3.86 3.08 12.20
C THR A 110 3.42 4.30 12.98
N LEU A 111 3.71 5.51 12.48
CA LEU A 111 3.28 6.76 13.10
C LEU A 111 1.75 6.84 13.19
N LEU A 112 1.04 6.49 12.12
CA LEU A 112 -0.43 6.45 12.12
C LEU A 112 -0.97 5.38 13.09
N GLN A 113 -0.34 4.20 13.12
CA GLN A 113 -0.72 3.14 14.03
C GLN A 113 -0.57 3.57 15.49
N ASP A 114 0.58 4.16 15.84
CA ASP A 114 0.91 4.64 17.19
C ASP A 114 0.06 5.86 17.58
N GLY A 115 -0.32 6.69 16.61
CA GLY A 115 -1.31 7.77 16.74
C GLY A 115 -2.76 7.28 16.92
N GLY A 116 -3.01 5.97 16.89
CA GLY A 116 -4.34 5.39 17.09
C GLY A 116 -5.19 5.25 15.82
N PHE A 117 -4.61 5.51 14.64
CA PHE A 117 -5.28 5.39 13.33
C PHE A 117 -5.11 4.02 12.67
N GLY A 118 -4.50 3.06 13.37
CA GLY A 118 -4.31 1.67 12.89
C GLY A 118 -5.59 0.98 12.38
N PRO A 119 -6.76 1.13 13.02
CA PRO A 119 -8.02 0.55 12.53
C PRO A 119 -8.48 1.06 11.15
N GLN A 120 -8.08 2.29 10.81
CA GLN A 120 -8.41 2.99 9.57
C GLN A 120 -7.44 2.65 8.43
N LEU A 121 -6.21 2.21 8.73
CA LEU A 121 -5.24 1.80 7.70
C LEU A 121 -5.81 0.66 6.83
N LEU A 122 -5.74 0.85 5.51
CA LEU A 122 -6.29 -0.07 4.52
C LEU A 122 -5.18 -0.80 3.77
N CYS A 123 -4.34 -0.04 3.08
CA CYS A 123 -3.24 -0.57 2.29
C CYS A 123 -2.10 0.43 2.15
N SER A 124 -0.97 -0.07 1.67
CA SER A 124 0.09 0.76 1.11
C SER A 124 0.43 0.25 -0.28
N LEU A 125 0.88 1.11 -1.17
CA LEU A 125 1.30 0.69 -2.50
C LEU A 125 2.61 1.34 -2.91
N ILE A 126 3.32 0.65 -3.80
CA ILE A 126 4.53 1.12 -4.46
C ILE A 126 4.29 1.02 -5.96
N GLY A 127 4.51 2.12 -6.67
CA GLY A 127 4.30 2.22 -8.10
C GLY A 127 5.52 1.81 -8.92
N PHE A 128 5.26 1.12 -10.03
CA PHE A 128 6.22 0.64 -11.01
C PHE A 128 5.73 0.98 -12.42
N THR A 129 6.67 1.13 -13.34
CA THR A 129 6.39 1.32 -14.77
C THR A 129 7.34 0.48 -15.61
N ASP A 130 6.95 0.14 -16.84
CA ASP A 130 7.85 -0.46 -17.81
C ASP A 130 8.21 0.52 -18.95
N GLU A 131 9.02 0.07 -19.91
CA GLU A 131 9.42 0.86 -21.10
C GLU A 131 8.26 1.27 -22.01
N ARG A 132 7.06 0.72 -21.79
CA ARG A 132 5.83 1.02 -22.54
C ARG A 132 4.88 1.90 -21.74
N ASP A 133 5.35 2.47 -20.62
CA ASP A 133 4.56 3.27 -19.69
C ASP A 133 3.33 2.52 -19.14
N ARG A 134 3.43 1.19 -19.01
CA ARG A 134 2.37 0.41 -18.35
C ARG A 134 2.52 0.55 -16.84
N PRO A 135 1.49 1.01 -16.11
CA PRO A 135 1.53 1.13 -14.67
C PRO A 135 1.33 -0.23 -13.99
N LEU A 136 2.06 -0.45 -12.92
CA LEU A 136 1.91 -1.60 -12.02
C LEU A 136 2.08 -1.10 -10.59
N ALA A 137 1.25 -1.59 -9.66
CA ALA A 137 1.45 -1.36 -8.24
C ALA A 137 1.59 -2.68 -7.49
N LEU A 138 2.49 -2.69 -6.50
CA LEU A 138 2.48 -3.70 -5.45
C LEU A 138 1.67 -3.17 -4.28
N VAL A 139 0.51 -3.77 -4.04
CA VAL A 139 -0.43 -3.32 -2.99
C VAL A 139 -0.31 -4.23 -1.76
N TYR A 140 0.16 -3.67 -0.66
CA TYR A 140 0.21 -4.28 0.66
C TYR A 140 -1.13 -4.11 1.40
N LEU A 141 -1.80 -5.21 1.73
CA LEU A 141 -3.02 -5.21 2.53
C LEU A 141 -2.69 -5.16 4.03
N TYR A 142 -2.93 -4.00 4.66
CA TYR A 142 -2.50 -3.74 6.03
C TYR A 142 -3.03 -4.80 7.01
N LYS A 143 -4.34 -5.06 7.03
CA LYS A 143 -4.98 -6.03 7.95
C LYS A 143 -4.62 -7.50 7.69
N ARG A 144 -3.91 -7.80 6.60
CA ARG A 144 -3.59 -9.16 6.15
C ARG A 144 -2.10 -9.46 6.21
N GLY A 145 -1.25 -8.44 6.08
CA GLY A 145 0.19 -8.64 5.95
C GLY A 145 0.55 -9.33 4.64
N THR A 146 -0.16 -9.05 3.55
CA THR A 146 0.00 -9.73 2.25
C THR A 146 -0.04 -8.76 1.09
N PHE A 147 0.57 -9.12 -0.03
CA PHE A 147 0.65 -8.29 -1.24
C PHE A 147 -0.23 -8.82 -2.37
N TYR A 148 -0.64 -7.94 -3.27
CA TYR A 148 -1.08 -8.32 -4.60
C TYR A 148 -0.61 -7.30 -5.65
N PRO A 149 -0.26 -7.75 -6.87
CA PRO A 149 -0.03 -6.85 -7.98
C PRO A 149 -1.36 -6.29 -8.49
N PHE A 150 -1.38 -5.00 -8.83
CA PHE A 150 -2.50 -4.32 -9.45
C PHE A 150 -2.01 -3.58 -10.69
N ALA A 151 -2.61 -3.87 -11.85
CA ALA A 151 -2.18 -3.31 -13.13
C ALA A 151 -3.37 -2.63 -13.83
N PRO A 152 -3.58 -1.32 -13.63
CA PRO A 152 -4.64 -0.61 -14.33
C PRO A 152 -4.31 -0.46 -15.82
N VAL A 153 -5.33 -0.44 -16.67
CA VAL A 153 -5.17 -0.18 -18.11
C VAL A 153 -5.19 1.33 -18.33
N PRO A 154 -4.09 1.95 -18.84
CA PRO A 154 -4.06 3.38 -19.11
C PRO A 154 -5.21 3.82 -20.02
N GLY A 155 -5.95 4.87 -19.61
CA GLY A 155 -7.11 5.37 -20.34
C GLY A 155 -8.32 4.40 -20.40
N GLY A 156 -8.25 3.25 -19.71
CA GLY A 156 -9.31 2.24 -19.68
C GLY A 156 -10.41 2.47 -18.67
N GLY A 157 -10.35 3.58 -17.91
CA GLY A 157 -11.23 3.84 -16.76
C GLY A 157 -10.96 2.82 -15.64
N GLU A 158 -12.03 2.22 -15.11
CA GLU A 158 -11.95 1.18 -14.07
C GLU A 158 -11.67 -0.22 -14.66
N LYS A 159 -10.64 -0.33 -15.50
CA LYS A 159 -10.23 -1.59 -16.14
C LYS A 159 -8.82 -1.99 -15.72
N ARG A 160 -8.65 -3.28 -15.38
CA ARG A 160 -7.36 -3.88 -15.01
C ARG A 160 -6.91 -4.90 -16.05
N ASP A 161 -5.59 -5.05 -16.18
CA ASP A 161 -4.93 -6.09 -16.94
C ASP A 161 -4.74 -7.33 -16.06
N THR A 162 -5.80 -8.11 -15.87
CA THR A 162 -5.77 -9.33 -15.06
C THR A 162 -4.71 -10.34 -15.51
N PRO A 163 -4.49 -10.60 -16.83
CA PRO A 163 -3.38 -11.42 -17.27
C PRO A 163 -2.02 -10.95 -16.75
N LEU A 164 -1.73 -9.64 -16.83
CA LEU A 164 -0.51 -9.06 -16.28
C LEU A 164 -0.42 -9.23 -14.77
N GLU A 165 -1.50 -8.95 -14.02
CA GLU A 165 -1.52 -9.13 -12.56
C GLU A 165 -1.21 -10.59 -12.16
N LEU A 166 -1.79 -11.58 -12.85
CA LEU A 166 -1.53 -13.00 -12.58
C LEU A 166 -0.11 -13.41 -12.97
N GLN A 167 0.45 -12.84 -14.04
CA GLN A 167 1.85 -13.04 -14.41
C GLN A 167 2.79 -12.51 -13.32
N MET A 168 2.58 -11.27 -12.87
CA MET A 168 3.41 -10.65 -11.81
C MET A 168 3.29 -11.43 -10.49
N ARG A 169 2.09 -11.93 -10.18
CA ARG A 169 1.88 -12.81 -9.02
C ARG A 169 2.76 -14.06 -9.10
N GLY A 170 2.85 -14.71 -10.26
CA GLY A 170 3.70 -15.89 -10.43
C GLY A 170 5.18 -15.55 -10.26
N LEU A 171 5.61 -14.41 -10.79
CA LEU A 171 6.99 -13.95 -10.70
C LEU A 171 7.43 -13.65 -9.25
N LEU A 172 6.52 -13.11 -8.44
CA LEU A 172 6.79 -12.62 -7.08
C LEU A 172 6.59 -13.66 -5.96
N GLU A 173 6.21 -14.90 -6.30
CA GLU A 173 5.78 -15.90 -5.31
C GLU A 173 6.84 -16.27 -4.26
N ASN A 174 8.12 -16.10 -4.63
CA ASN A 174 9.27 -16.41 -3.77
C ASN A 174 9.79 -15.19 -3.00
N ASP A 175 9.40 -13.97 -3.41
CA ASP A 175 9.86 -12.72 -2.79
C ASP A 175 8.85 -12.14 -1.81
N LEU A 176 7.56 -12.26 -2.11
CA LEU A 176 6.49 -11.63 -1.33
C LEU A 176 5.50 -12.64 -0.79
N ARG A 177 4.94 -12.31 0.37
CA ARG A 177 3.77 -12.99 0.90
C ARG A 177 2.52 -12.56 0.12
N LEU A 178 2.23 -13.24 -0.97
CA LEU A 178 1.11 -12.88 -1.85
C LEU A 178 -0.26 -13.29 -1.27
N GLU A 179 -1.28 -12.45 -1.51
CA GLU A 179 -2.67 -12.73 -1.17
C GLU A 179 -3.24 -13.79 -2.11
N LYS A 180 -3.73 -14.87 -1.52
CA LYS A 180 -4.23 -16.05 -2.23
C LYS A 180 -5.68 -15.84 -2.69
N ASP A 181 -6.46 -15.10 -1.92
CA ASP A 181 -7.86 -14.81 -2.21
C ASP A 181 -7.99 -13.61 -3.16
N LEU A 182 -8.27 -13.89 -4.44
CA LEU A 182 -8.44 -12.87 -5.48
C LEU A 182 -9.62 -11.91 -5.19
N SER A 183 -10.60 -12.30 -4.38
CA SER A 183 -11.71 -11.40 -3.99
C SER A 183 -11.25 -10.25 -3.09
N ARG A 184 -10.03 -10.35 -2.53
CA ARG A 184 -9.38 -9.31 -1.73
C ARG A 184 -8.49 -8.39 -2.55
N TRP A 185 -8.39 -8.59 -3.86
CA TRP A 185 -7.62 -7.74 -4.75
C TRP A 185 -8.45 -6.52 -5.14
N PHE A 186 -8.64 -5.65 -4.15
CA PHE A 186 -9.43 -4.45 -4.29
C PHE A 186 -8.84 -3.54 -5.38
N PRO A 187 -9.65 -2.96 -6.25
CA PRO A 187 -9.15 -1.94 -7.16
C PRO A 187 -8.71 -0.72 -6.36
N VAL A 188 -7.56 -0.16 -6.72
CA VAL A 188 -7.03 1.11 -6.19
C VAL A 188 -6.97 2.15 -7.32
N TRP A 189 -8.12 2.39 -7.96
CA TRP A 189 -8.22 3.30 -9.10
C TRP A 189 -7.85 4.73 -8.70
N GLY A 190 -6.97 5.35 -9.48
CA GLY A 190 -6.57 6.74 -9.26
C GLY A 190 -5.78 6.96 -7.97
N ALA A 191 -5.28 5.89 -7.34
CA ALA A 191 -4.42 6.03 -6.19
C ALA A 191 -3.13 6.80 -6.57
N PRO A 192 -2.68 7.75 -5.74
CA PRO A 192 -1.49 8.52 -6.04
C PRO A 192 -0.25 7.63 -6.02
N GLY A 193 0.63 7.82 -7.00
CA GLY A 193 1.83 7.01 -7.22
C GLY A 193 1.66 5.88 -8.25
N LEU A 194 0.47 5.74 -8.85
CA LEU A 194 0.16 4.86 -9.98
C LEU A 194 0.08 5.62 -11.31
#